data_AF-A0A1C6P1T6-F1
#
_entry.id   AF-A0A1C6P1T6-F1
#
_cell.length_a   1.000
_cell.length_b   1.000
_cell.length_c   1.000
_cell.angle_alpha   90.00
_cell.angle_beta   90.00
_cell.angle_gamma   90.00
#
_symmetry.space_group_name_H-M   'P 1'
#
loop_
_entity.id
_entity.type
_entity.pdbx_description
1 polymer ?
#
loop_
_entity_poly.entity_id
_entity_poly.type
_entity_poly.pdbx_seq_one_letter_code
_entity_poly.pdbx_strand_id
1 'polypeptide(L)'
;MRTVPDIAAVADPNTGFLVGQTQTLPDGKLGYDEYRIGGTSLAAPVIAGVQALAQQARHGVALGFANPGIYQRYGTAAYHDVTDHPLGAGRDLAVVRVDYVNGTDASKGTTTSLRSLGQDSSLRAVVGYDDVTGVGTPGAGYVSSYRP
;
A
#
# COMPACT_ATOMS: atom_id res chain seq x y z
N MET A 1 21.51 14.96 -1.30
CA MET A 1 20.44 14.85 -0.28
C MET A 1 19.72 13.51 -0.50
N ARG A 2 19.21 12.85 0.55
CA ARG A 2 18.45 11.59 0.41
C ARG A 2 17.01 11.91 -0.01
N THR A 3 16.55 11.35 -1.12
CA THR A 3 15.16 11.44 -1.61
C THR A 3 14.30 10.36 -0.97
N VAL A 4 12.99 10.56 -0.81
CA VAL A 4 12.04 9.65 -0.16
C VAL A 4 10.81 9.46 -1.06
N PRO A 5 10.11 8.30 -0.99
CA PRO A 5 10.48 7.06 -0.29
C PRO A 5 11.51 6.24 -1.09
N ASP A 6 11.89 5.07 -0.57
CA ASP A 6 12.69 4.10 -1.34
C ASP A 6 11.80 3.15 -2.17
N ILE A 7 10.70 2.69 -1.59
CA ILE A 7 9.79 1.67 -2.13
C ILE A 7 8.38 1.92 -1.60
N ALA A 8 7.36 1.53 -2.36
CA ALA A 8 5.95 1.69 -2.01
C ALA A 8 5.21 0.35 -1.89
N ALA A 9 4.04 0.40 -1.24
CA ALA A 9 3.05 -0.68 -1.19
C ALA A 9 1.65 -0.07 -0.99
N VAL A 10 0.62 -0.94 -0.91
CA VAL A 10 -0.77 -0.51 -0.69
C VAL A 10 -0.91 0.38 0.56
N ALA A 11 -1.53 1.54 0.36
CA ALA A 11 -1.69 2.56 1.39
C ALA A 11 -3.02 3.32 1.34
N ASP A 12 -3.88 3.12 0.33
CA ASP A 12 -5.19 3.80 0.31
C ASP A 12 -6.20 3.03 1.20
N PRO A 13 -6.86 3.66 2.19
CA PRO A 13 -7.88 2.98 3.02
C PRO A 13 -9.08 2.44 2.24
N ASN A 14 -9.32 2.89 1.01
CA ASN A 14 -10.39 2.39 0.14
C ASN A 14 -9.99 1.10 -0.58
N THR A 15 -8.69 0.84 -0.75
CA THR A 15 -8.15 -0.40 -1.36
C THR A 15 -7.25 -1.18 -0.39
N GLY A 16 -7.25 -0.77 0.88
CA GLY A 16 -6.36 -1.26 1.91
C GLY A 16 -6.89 -2.52 2.57
N PHE A 17 -6.55 -2.71 3.83
CA PHE A 17 -6.90 -3.94 4.55
C PHE A 17 -8.16 -3.73 5.38
N LEU A 18 -8.93 -4.81 5.54
CA LEU A 18 -9.91 -4.92 6.61
C LEU A 18 -9.17 -5.46 7.84
N VAL A 19 -9.13 -4.70 8.92
CA VAL A 19 -8.46 -5.09 10.16
C VAL A 19 -9.50 -5.28 11.25
N GLY A 20 -9.46 -6.45 11.87
CA GLY A 20 -10.21 -6.76 13.07
C GLY A 20 -9.44 -6.40 14.34
N GLN A 21 -10.11 -5.78 15.29
CA GLN A 21 -9.55 -5.52 16.62
C GLN A 21 -10.62 -5.63 17.70
N THR A 22 -10.19 -6.02 18.91
CA THR A 22 -11.05 -5.87 20.09
C THR A 22 -11.00 -4.41 20.53
N GLN A 23 -12.15 -3.75 20.58
CA GLN A 23 -12.28 -2.36 20.99
C GLN A 23 -13.55 -2.13 21.82
N THR A 24 -13.66 -0.95 22.43
CA THR A 24 -14.90 -0.52 23.07
C THR A 24 -15.92 -0.16 21.98
N LEU A 25 -17.03 -0.89 21.94
CA LEU A 25 -18.14 -0.66 21.02
C LEU A 25 -19.01 0.54 21.47
N PRO A 26 -19.92 1.05 20.63
CA PRO A 26 -20.78 2.19 20.99
C PRO A 26 -21.69 1.95 22.21
N ASP A 27 -21.96 0.68 22.55
CA ASP A 27 -22.71 0.32 23.77
C ASP A 27 -21.86 0.30 25.04
N GLY A 28 -20.57 0.67 24.94
CA GLY A 28 -19.61 0.73 26.03
C GLY A 28 -18.95 -0.61 26.38
N LYS A 29 -19.31 -1.70 25.71
CA LYS A 29 -18.73 -3.03 25.99
C LYS A 29 -17.51 -3.29 25.10
N LEU A 30 -16.60 -4.13 25.58
CA LEU A 30 -15.53 -4.66 24.74
C LEU A 30 -16.10 -5.70 23.78
N GLY A 31 -15.73 -5.59 22.51
CA GLY A 31 -16.11 -6.54 21.47
C GLY A 31 -15.16 -6.49 20.28
N TYR A 32 -15.26 -7.48 19.40
CA TYR A 32 -14.56 -7.48 18.12
C TYR A 32 -15.28 -6.55 17.15
N ASP A 33 -14.52 -5.76 16.41
CA ASP A 33 -15.02 -4.95 15.30
C ASP A 33 -13.96 -4.87 14.20
N GLU A 34 -14.39 -4.52 12.99
CA GLU A 34 -13.55 -4.44 11.81
C GLU A 34 -13.63 -3.05 11.19
N TYR A 35 -12.48 -2.55 10.74
CA TYR A 35 -12.42 -1.28 10.03
C TYR A 35 -11.45 -1.35 8.86
N ARG A 36 -11.71 -0.51 7.86
CA ARG A 36 -10.84 -0.37 6.69
C ARG A 36 -9.65 0.49 7.10
N ILE A 37 -8.44 0.03 6.81
CA ILE A 37 -7.20 0.76 7.11
C ILE A 37 -6.35 0.92 5.85
N GLY A 38 -5.61 2.02 5.80
CA GLY A 38 -4.57 2.29 4.83
C GLY A 38 -3.42 3.04 5.50
N GLY A 39 -2.94 4.09 4.85
CA GLY A 39 -1.76 4.85 5.21
C GLY A 39 -0.45 4.12 4.92
N THR A 40 0.65 4.87 4.94
CA THR A 40 2.00 4.27 4.90
C THR A 40 2.28 3.40 6.12
N SER A 41 1.52 3.57 7.21
CA SER A 41 1.48 2.63 8.34
C SER A 41 1.02 1.22 7.95
N LEU A 42 0.18 1.06 6.92
CA LEU A 42 -0.12 -0.25 6.32
C LEU A 42 0.98 -0.68 5.34
N ALA A 43 1.50 0.24 4.53
CA ALA A 43 2.54 -0.09 3.54
C ALA A 43 3.82 -0.64 4.19
N ALA A 44 4.24 -0.08 5.33
CA ALA A 44 5.45 -0.50 6.03
C ALA A 44 5.46 -1.99 6.44
N PRO A 45 4.45 -2.53 7.16
CA PRO A 45 4.39 -3.95 7.49
C PRO A 45 4.17 -4.84 6.26
N VAL A 46 3.48 -4.36 5.21
CA VAL A 46 3.38 -5.09 3.93
C VAL A 46 4.77 -5.29 3.31
N ILE A 47 5.58 -4.23 3.22
CA ILE A 47 6.97 -4.34 2.74
C ILE A 47 7.79 -5.24 3.66
N ALA A 48 7.66 -5.13 4.98
CA ALA A 48 8.36 -6.01 5.92
C ALA A 48 8.04 -7.50 5.67
N GLY A 49 6.77 -7.84 5.42
CA GLY A 49 6.35 -9.19 5.05
C GLY A 49 6.98 -9.66 3.73
N VAL A 50 7.01 -8.80 2.71
CA VAL A 50 7.69 -9.11 1.43
C VAL A 50 9.20 -9.31 1.63
N GLN A 51 9.86 -8.50 2.46
CA GLN A 51 11.28 -8.67 2.79
C GLN A 51 11.53 -9.99 3.52
N ALA A 52 10.65 -10.40 4.43
CA ALA A 52 10.74 -11.69 5.09
C ALA A 52 10.65 -12.85 4.09
N LEU A 53 9.75 -12.77 3.10
CA LEU A 53 9.67 -13.75 2.01
C LEU A 53 10.91 -13.75 1.13
N ALA A 54 11.47 -12.58 0.82
CA ALA A 54 12.74 -12.47 0.10
C ALA A 54 13.91 -13.10 0.89
N GLN A 55 13.97 -12.91 2.20
CA GLN A 55 14.94 -13.58 3.08
C GLN A 55 14.74 -15.11 3.06
N GLN A 56 13.50 -15.59 3.12
CA GLN A 56 13.21 -17.02 3.00
C GLN A 56 13.67 -17.58 1.65
N ALA A 57 13.41 -16.86 0.54
CA ALA A 57 13.86 -17.24 -0.80
C ALA A 57 15.39 -17.27 -0.92
N ARG A 58 16.08 -16.47 -0.10
CA ARG A 58 17.54 -16.45 0.04
C ARG A 58 18.06 -17.47 1.07
N HIS A 59 17.36 -18.59 1.25
CA HIS A 59 17.70 -19.66 2.21
C HIS A 59 17.91 -19.16 3.65
N GLY A 60 17.15 -18.15 4.07
CA GLY A 60 17.18 -17.61 5.43
C GLY A 60 18.32 -16.63 5.69
N VAL A 61 19.22 -16.38 4.73
CA VAL A 61 20.32 -15.43 4.92
C VAL A 61 19.76 -14.01 4.97
N ALA A 62 19.95 -13.37 6.12
CA ALA A 62 19.46 -12.02 6.39
C ALA A 62 19.79 -11.04 5.26
N LEU A 63 18.79 -10.22 4.88
CA LEU A 63 18.97 -9.14 3.91
C LEU A 63 19.72 -7.96 4.52
N GLY A 64 19.58 -7.76 5.85
CA GLY A 64 20.19 -6.64 6.56
C GLY A 64 19.63 -5.30 6.10
N PHE A 65 20.51 -4.34 5.83
CA PHE A 65 20.13 -3.04 5.27
C PHE A 65 19.63 -3.23 3.83
N ALA A 66 18.32 -3.09 3.62
CA ALA A 66 17.66 -3.48 2.38
C ALA A 66 17.93 -2.54 1.18
N ASN A 67 18.23 -1.25 1.41
CA ASN A 67 18.30 -0.25 0.33
C ASN A 67 19.26 -0.66 -0.81
N PRO A 68 20.51 -1.10 -0.58
CA PRO A 68 21.37 -1.56 -1.67
C PRO A 68 20.74 -2.68 -2.50
N GLY A 69 20.08 -3.65 -1.85
CA GLY A 69 19.37 -4.74 -2.54
C GLY A 69 18.15 -4.26 -3.33
N ILE A 70 17.42 -3.29 -2.80
CA ILE A 70 16.27 -2.64 -3.45
C ILE A 70 16.74 -1.96 -4.75
N TYR A 71 17.75 -1.09 -4.68
CA TYR A 71 18.24 -0.34 -5.84
C TYR A 71 19.03 -1.20 -6.83
N GLN A 72 19.66 -2.30 -6.40
CA GLN A 72 20.29 -3.26 -7.33
C GLN A 72 19.28 -3.88 -8.31
N ARG A 73 18.00 -3.96 -7.92
CA ARG A 73 16.90 -4.53 -8.72
C ARG A 73 16.09 -3.47 -9.47
N TYR A 74 16.42 -2.19 -9.28
CA TYR A 74 15.67 -1.10 -9.90
C TYR A 74 15.78 -1.16 -11.43
N GLY A 75 14.70 -0.80 -12.13
CA GLY A 75 14.61 -0.92 -13.59
C GLY A 75 14.41 -2.36 -14.11
N THR A 76 14.16 -3.33 -13.23
CA THR A 76 13.84 -4.72 -13.61
C THR A 76 12.37 -5.05 -13.35
N ALA A 77 11.90 -6.18 -13.87
CA ALA A 77 10.56 -6.72 -13.59
C ALA A 77 10.35 -7.15 -12.11
N ALA A 78 11.34 -6.94 -11.24
CA ALA A 78 11.16 -7.08 -9.79
C ALA A 78 10.20 -6.04 -9.22
N TYR A 79 9.95 -4.93 -9.93
CA TYR A 79 9.04 -3.88 -9.50
C TYR A 79 7.88 -3.68 -10.48
N HIS A 80 6.75 -3.25 -9.93
CA HIS A 80 5.71 -2.57 -10.67
C HIS A 80 5.91 -1.06 -10.49
N ASP A 81 6.27 -0.41 -11.59
CA ASP A 81 6.46 1.04 -11.68
C ASP A 81 5.11 1.76 -11.55
N VAL A 82 4.99 2.64 -10.57
CA VAL A 82 3.73 3.33 -10.27
C VAL A 82 3.75 4.69 -10.95
N THR A 83 2.67 5.02 -11.66
CA THR A 83 2.52 6.33 -12.31
C THR A 83 1.15 6.90 -11.99
N ASP A 84 0.96 8.21 -12.18
CA ASP A 84 -0.36 8.86 -12.04
C ASP A 84 -1.41 8.30 -13.02
N HIS A 85 -0.97 7.65 -14.10
CA HIS A 85 -1.83 7.13 -15.17
C HIS A 85 -1.58 5.65 -15.45
N PRO A 86 -1.82 4.75 -14.48
CA PRO A 86 -1.49 3.33 -14.62
C PRO A 86 -2.37 2.63 -15.67
N LEU A 87 -3.51 3.23 -16.07
CA LEU A 87 -4.40 2.72 -17.12
C LEU A 87 -4.21 3.42 -18.48
N GLY A 88 -3.20 4.28 -18.60
CA GLY A 88 -2.95 5.13 -19.76
C GLY A 88 -3.61 6.51 -19.67
N ALA A 89 -3.26 7.40 -20.60
CA ALA A 89 -3.73 8.78 -20.63
C ALA A 89 -5.26 8.89 -20.78
N GLY A 90 -5.86 9.90 -20.14
CA GLY A 90 -7.30 10.18 -20.22
C GLY A 90 -8.18 9.19 -19.44
N ARG A 91 -7.57 8.38 -18.56
CA ARG A 91 -8.28 7.41 -17.71
C ARG A 91 -7.96 7.70 -16.26
N ASP A 92 -8.91 8.35 -15.60
CA ASP A 92 -8.83 8.59 -14.17
C ASP A 92 -9.32 7.39 -13.37
N LEU A 93 -8.68 7.17 -12.23
CA LEU A 93 -9.10 6.19 -11.26
C LEU A 93 -10.05 6.83 -10.26
N ALA A 94 -11.11 6.12 -9.90
CA ALA A 94 -12.00 6.54 -8.85
C ALA A 94 -12.58 5.32 -8.12
N VAL A 95 -13.01 5.53 -6.88
CA VAL A 95 -13.69 4.54 -6.05
C VAL A 95 -15.02 5.10 -5.56
N VAL A 96 -16.05 4.27 -5.61
CA VAL A 96 -17.33 4.54 -4.95
C VAL A 96 -17.26 3.93 -3.56
N ARG A 97 -17.40 4.78 -2.53
CA ARG A 97 -17.34 4.38 -1.13
C ARG A 97 -18.71 4.47 -0.50
N VAL A 98 -19.13 3.40 0.16
CA VAL A 98 -20.34 3.34 0.98
C VAL A 98 -19.95 3.27 2.45
N ASP A 99 -20.51 4.19 3.24
CA ASP A 99 -20.20 4.34 4.65
C ASP A 99 -21.47 4.39 5.50
N TYR A 100 -21.39 3.88 6.72
CA TYR A 100 -22.46 3.99 7.68
C TYR A 100 -22.62 5.43 8.16
N VAL A 101 -23.85 5.95 8.16
CA VAL A 101 -24.13 7.32 8.61
C VAL A 101 -23.77 7.51 10.09
N ASN A 102 -23.89 6.45 10.89
CA ASN A 102 -23.52 6.45 12.31
C ASN A 102 -22.05 6.03 12.57
N GLY A 103 -21.30 5.64 11.54
CA GLY A 103 -19.92 5.16 11.66
C GLY A 103 -19.74 3.74 12.21
N THR A 104 -20.81 3.00 12.50
CA THR A 104 -20.75 1.66 13.13
C THR A 104 -21.50 0.61 12.32
N ASP A 105 -22.74 0.88 11.93
CA ASP A 105 -23.61 -0.10 11.25
C ASP A 105 -24.68 0.56 10.37
N ALA A 106 -25.46 -0.26 9.68
CA ALA A 106 -26.49 0.22 8.76
C ALA A 106 -27.78 0.71 9.46
N SER A 107 -27.90 0.70 10.79
CA SER A 107 -29.15 1.02 11.51
C SER A 107 -29.65 2.44 11.26
N LYS A 108 -28.73 3.39 10.98
CA LYS A 108 -29.05 4.77 10.58
C LYS A 108 -28.87 5.02 9.07
N GLY A 109 -28.82 3.95 8.28
CA GLY A 109 -28.59 4.01 6.84
C GLY A 109 -27.12 4.22 6.45
N THR A 110 -26.91 4.37 5.14
CA THR A 110 -25.59 4.53 4.52
C THR A 110 -25.53 5.80 3.68
N THR A 111 -24.34 6.39 3.60
CA THR A 111 -24.01 7.45 2.63
C THR A 111 -23.07 6.91 1.56
N THR A 112 -23.18 7.44 0.34
CA THR A 112 -22.33 7.05 -0.79
C THR A 112 -21.52 8.27 -1.25
N SER A 113 -20.22 8.07 -1.47
CA SER A 113 -19.32 9.09 -1.98
C SER A 113 -18.48 8.56 -3.14
N LEU A 114 -18.16 9.43 -4.10
CA LEU A 114 -17.19 9.17 -5.17
C LEU A 114 -15.87 9.84 -4.78
N ARG A 115 -14.75 9.12 -4.92
CA ARG A 115 -13.40 9.65 -4.66
C ARG A 115 -12.50 9.35 -5.84
N SER A 116 -11.91 10.39 -6.44
CA SER A 116 -10.85 10.24 -7.44
C SER A 116 -9.53 9.85 -6.74
N LEU A 117 -8.71 9.04 -7.40
CA LEU A 117 -7.41 8.58 -6.89
C LEU A 117 -6.25 9.29 -7.61
N GLY A 118 -5.14 9.51 -6.89
CA GLY A 118 -3.92 10.08 -7.46
C GLY A 118 -3.99 11.57 -7.81
N GLN A 119 -4.94 12.32 -7.23
CA GLN A 119 -5.17 13.75 -7.51
C GLN A 119 -5.01 14.64 -6.27
N ASP A 120 -4.49 14.10 -5.17
CA ASP A 120 -4.50 14.70 -3.83
C ASP A 120 -3.14 15.28 -3.41
N SER A 121 -2.14 15.29 -4.29
CA SER A 121 -0.79 15.76 -4.01
C SER A 121 -0.25 16.69 -5.10
N SER A 122 0.70 17.55 -4.71
CA SER A 122 1.51 18.34 -5.65
C SER A 122 2.64 17.53 -6.29
N LEU A 123 2.96 16.36 -5.72
CA LEU A 123 3.94 15.43 -6.26
C LEU A 123 3.30 14.56 -7.36
N ARG A 124 4.13 14.02 -8.25
CA ARG A 124 3.70 13.23 -9.42
C ARG A 124 4.42 11.90 -9.43
N ALA A 125 3.67 10.81 -9.57
CA ALA A 125 4.25 9.50 -9.84
C ALA A 125 4.54 9.39 -11.34
N VAL A 126 5.78 9.10 -11.70
CA VAL A 126 6.27 9.13 -13.08
C VAL A 126 6.96 7.82 -13.44
N VAL A 127 7.33 7.64 -14.70
CA VAL A 127 8.09 6.46 -15.10
C VAL A 127 9.45 6.45 -14.39
N GLY A 128 9.73 5.38 -13.66
CA GLY A 128 10.94 5.20 -12.88
C GLY A 128 10.84 5.76 -11.46
N TYR A 129 11.98 6.12 -10.87
CA TYR A 129 12.03 6.61 -9.51
C TYR A 129 11.33 7.97 -9.40
N ASP A 130 10.46 8.10 -8.41
CA ASP A 130 9.81 9.35 -8.07
C ASP A 130 9.66 9.57 -6.56
N ASP A 131 9.39 10.82 -6.16
CA ASP A 131 9.28 11.22 -4.76
C ASP A 131 7.91 10.88 -4.14
N VAL A 132 7.06 10.10 -4.82
CA VAL A 132 5.76 9.61 -4.34
C VAL A 132 5.85 8.14 -3.95
N THR A 133 6.48 7.32 -4.79
CA THR A 133 6.46 5.85 -4.73
C THR A 133 7.85 5.21 -4.78
N GLY A 134 8.91 6.01 -4.93
CA GLY A 134 10.29 5.52 -4.96
C GLY A 134 10.51 4.64 -6.18
N VAL A 135 11.06 3.44 -6.01
CA VAL A 135 11.25 2.48 -7.11
C VAL A 135 9.96 1.75 -7.55
N GLY A 136 8.80 2.15 -7.03
CA GLY A 136 7.51 1.49 -7.23
C GLY A 136 7.20 0.44 -6.17
N THR A 137 6.33 -0.51 -6.50
CA THR A 137 5.89 -1.59 -5.60
C THR A 137 6.54 -2.94 -5.95
N PRO A 138 6.76 -3.86 -4.98
CA PRO A 138 7.22 -5.21 -5.30
C PRO A 138 6.32 -5.90 -6.34
N GLY A 139 6.89 -6.24 -7.49
CA GLY A 139 6.23 -7.01 -8.54
C GLY A 139 6.34 -8.52 -8.32
N ALA A 140 5.78 -9.31 -9.24
CA ALA A 140 5.81 -10.78 -9.17
C ALA A 140 7.23 -11.36 -9.10
N GLY A 141 8.22 -10.69 -9.71
CA GLY A 141 9.62 -11.10 -9.71
C GLY A 141 10.41 -10.73 -8.46
N TYR A 142 9.85 -9.92 -7.54
CA TYR A 142 10.59 -9.34 -6.43
C TYR A 142 11.23 -10.41 -5.54
N VAL A 143 10.44 -11.32 -4.99
CA VAL A 143 10.92 -12.36 -4.06
C VAL A 143 11.90 -13.31 -4.75
N SER A 144 11.61 -13.73 -5.98
CA SER A 144 12.49 -14.63 -6.73
C SER A 144 13.84 -14.02 -7.07
N SER A 145 13.92 -12.70 -7.20
CA SER A 145 15.17 -12.01 -7.49
C SER A 145 16.20 -12.08 -6.36
N TYR A 146 15.81 -12.55 -5.16
CA TYR A 146 16.71 -12.76 -4.02
C TYR A 146 17.24 -14.20 -3.90
N ARG A 147 16.83 -15.11 -4.80
CA ARG A 147 17.41 -16.45 -4.87
C ARG A 147 18.89 -16.36 -5.30
N PRO A 148 19.79 -17.19 -4.72
CA PRO A 148 21.18 -17.26 -5.15
C PRO A 148 21.34 -17.77 -6.59
#